data_AF-A0A067FMX9-F1
#
_entry.id   AF-A0A067FMX9-F1
#
_cell.length_a   1.000
_cell.length_b   1.000
_cell.length_c   1.000
_cell.angle_alpha   90.00
_cell.angle_beta   90.00
_cell.angle_gamma   90.00
#
_symmetry.space_group_name_H-M   'P 1'
#
loop_
_entity.id
_entity.type
_entity.pdbx_description
1 polymer ?
#
loop_
_entity_poly.entity_id
_entity_poly.type
_entity_poly.pdbx_seq_one_letter_code
_entity_poly.pdbx_strand_id
1 'polypeptide(L)'
;MLRSPPLVLGVIVWFLFGTAYSVQKYVLGRPVEITRSLMFATVFICCFCIASAFLKDLHDVDGDKEFGIETLSVKLGKERVFWLCVYMLSIAYGAAVVVGASSSILLSKLLTIISHCILASSLWLRARTVDLSSNTSTFSFYMFIWKASDCTYILNQIPHASSII
;
A
#
# COMPACT_ATOMS: atom_id res chain seq x y z
N MET A 1 -5.03 24.37 -18.47
CA MET A 1 -5.35 24.30 -17.02
C MET A 1 -5.01 22.94 -16.37
N LEU A 2 -4.46 21.95 -17.08
CA LEU A 2 -3.95 20.70 -16.49
C LEU A 2 -2.47 20.52 -16.88
N ARG A 3 -1.54 21.03 -16.06
CA ARG A 3 -0.09 20.89 -16.27
C ARG A 3 0.58 19.90 -15.32
N SER A 4 -0.11 19.44 -14.28
CA SER A 4 0.42 18.48 -13.32
C SER A 4 0.09 17.04 -13.75
N PRO A 5 1.09 16.22 -14.12
CA PRO A 5 0.87 14.82 -14.47
C PRO A 5 0.10 14.01 -13.39
N PRO A 6 0.32 14.22 -12.08
CA PRO A 6 -0.45 13.51 -11.05
C PRO A 6 -1.94 13.84 -11.08
N LEU A 7 -2.29 15.10 -11.35
CA LEU A 7 -3.69 15.53 -11.42
C LEU A 7 -4.38 14.94 -12.66
N VAL A 8 -3.68 14.91 -13.79
CA VAL A 8 -4.19 14.28 -15.02
C VAL A 8 -4.45 12.79 -14.79
N LEU A 9 -3.51 12.08 -14.16
CA LEU A 9 -3.69 10.67 -13.82
C LEU A 9 -4.88 10.46 -12.88
N GLY A 10 -5.02 11.30 -11.85
CA GLY A 10 -6.16 11.26 -10.92
C GLY A 10 -7.50 11.43 -11.64
N VAL A 11 -7.59 12.38 -12.56
CA VAL A 11 -8.80 12.60 -13.38
C VAL A 11 -9.10 11.41 -14.29
N ILE A 12 -8.08 10.82 -14.92
CA ILE A 12 -8.24 9.62 -15.76
C ILE A 12 -8.77 8.45 -14.92
N VAL A 13 -8.15 8.17 -13.78
CA VAL A 13 -8.57 7.08 -12.88
C VAL A 13 -10.01 7.31 -12.41
N TRP A 14 -10.35 8.52 -11.97
CA TRP A 14 -11.71 8.86 -11.56
C TRP A 14 -12.73 8.62 -12.69
N PHE A 15 -12.38 9.02 -13.91
CA PHE A 15 -13.25 8.81 -15.07
C PHE A 15 -13.43 7.32 -15.39
N LEU A 16 -12.37 6.51 -15.33
CA LEU A 16 -12.43 5.06 -15.55
C LEU A 16 -13.30 4.36 -14.50
N PHE A 17 -13.12 4.67 -13.21
CA PHE A 17 -13.96 4.09 -12.16
C PHE A 17 -15.41 4.56 -12.25
N GLY A 18 -15.65 5.85 -12.51
CA GLY A 18 -16.99 6.42 -12.64
C GLY A 18 -17.76 5.85 -13.84
N THR A 19 -17.09 5.65 -14.97
CA THR A 19 -17.67 5.03 -16.16
C THR A 19 -17.93 3.54 -15.95
N ALA A 20 -17.01 2.79 -15.34
CA ALA A 20 -17.23 1.38 -15.00
C ALA A 20 -18.44 1.19 -14.08
N TYR A 21 -18.57 2.02 -13.04
CA TYR A 21 -19.75 2.05 -12.17
C TYR A 21 -21.03 2.35 -12.94
N SER A 22 -21.00 3.38 -13.78
CA SER A 22 -22.17 3.85 -14.54
C SER A 22 -22.64 2.80 -15.55
N VAL A 23 -21.71 2.13 -16.23
CA VAL A 23 -22.01 1.04 -17.16
C VAL A 23 -22.62 -0.14 -16.42
N GLN A 24 -22.04 -0.60 -15.30
CA GLN A 24 -22.60 -1.71 -14.53
C GLN A 24 -24.03 -1.42 -14.06
N LYS A 25 -24.24 -0.24 -13.44
CA LYS A 25 -25.51 0.08 -12.80
C LYS A 25 -26.61 0.54 -13.75
N TYR A 26 -26.28 1.46 -14.68
CA TYR A 26 -27.30 2.14 -15.50
C TYR A 26 -27.41 1.59 -16.91
N VAL A 27 -26.33 1.03 -17.48
CA VAL A 27 -26.36 0.46 -18.85
C VAL A 27 -26.70 -1.03 -18.81
N LEU A 28 -26.00 -1.79 -17.96
CA LEU A 28 -26.18 -3.24 -17.84
C LEU A 28 -27.28 -3.63 -16.85
N GLY A 29 -27.77 -2.69 -16.03
CA GLY A 29 -28.78 -2.93 -15.00
C GLY A 29 -28.34 -3.91 -13.91
N ARG A 30 -27.02 -4.13 -13.75
CA ARG A 30 -26.45 -5.08 -12.80
C ARG A 30 -26.12 -4.39 -11.48
N PRO A 31 -26.28 -5.08 -10.34
CA PRO A 31 -25.77 -4.56 -9.09
C PRO A 31 -24.25 -4.42 -9.17
N VAL A 32 -23.72 -3.31 -8.64
CA VAL A 32 -22.28 -3.16 -8.44
C VAL A 32 -21.91 -4.00 -7.22
N GLU A 33 -21.32 -5.16 -7.48
CA GLU A 33 -20.91 -6.08 -6.42
C GLU A 33 -19.57 -5.67 -5.84
N ILE A 34 -19.56 -5.36 -4.55
CA ILE A 34 -18.33 -5.16 -3.78
C ILE A 34 -17.93 -6.52 -3.21
N THR A 35 -17.01 -7.20 -3.91
CA THR A 35 -16.53 -8.52 -3.49
C THR A 35 -15.61 -8.42 -2.27
N ARG A 36 -15.40 -9.55 -1.58
CA ARG A 36 -14.50 -9.61 -0.42
C ARG A 36 -13.04 -9.35 -0.84
N SER A 37 -12.61 -9.84 -2.00
CA SER A 37 -11.31 -9.50 -2.61
C SER A 37 -11.20 -8.02 -2.85
N LEU A 38 -12.22 -7.40 -3.46
CA LEU A 38 -12.15 -5.98 -3.78
C LEU A 38 -11.99 -5.14 -2.50
N MET A 39 -12.73 -5.47 -1.43
CA MET A 39 -12.55 -4.83 -0.12
C MET A 39 -11.16 -5.06 0.44
N PHE A 40 -10.68 -6.31 0.44
CA PHE A 40 -9.35 -6.66 0.95
C PHE A 40 -8.24 -5.92 0.20
N ALA A 41 -8.25 -5.98 -1.14
CA ALA A 41 -7.28 -5.31 -1.99
C ALA A 41 -7.31 -3.79 -1.79
N THR A 42 -8.51 -3.20 -1.66
CA THR A 42 -8.66 -1.77 -1.38
C THR A 42 -8.02 -1.40 -0.05
N VAL A 43 -8.36 -2.09 1.03
CA VAL A 43 -7.78 -1.83 2.36
C VAL A 43 -6.26 -2.04 2.35
N PHE A 44 -5.79 -3.12 1.73
CA PHE A 44 -4.36 -3.42 1.62
C PHE A 44 -3.61 -2.30 0.88
N ILE A 45 -4.10 -1.87 -0.28
CA ILE A 45 -3.51 -0.78 -1.05
C ILE A 45 -3.55 0.54 -0.26
N CYS A 46 -4.66 0.84 0.42
CA CYS A 46 -4.77 2.03 1.26
C CYS A 46 -3.70 2.05 2.37
N CYS A 47 -3.44 0.92 3.04
CA CYS A 47 -2.37 0.82 4.02
C CYS A 47 -1.00 1.15 3.40
N PHE A 48 -0.70 0.64 2.21
CA PHE A 48 0.55 0.96 1.50
C PHE A 48 0.64 2.42 1.08
N CYS A 49 -0.45 3.01 0.58
CA CYS A 49 -0.48 4.43 0.22
C CYS A 49 -0.24 5.34 1.44
N ILE A 50 -0.88 5.05 2.57
CA ILE A 50 -0.71 5.82 3.81
C ILE A 50 0.72 5.67 4.34
N ALA A 51 1.25 4.44 4.42
CA ALA A 51 2.64 4.22 4.84
C ALA A 51 3.62 4.95 3.93
N SER A 52 3.43 4.87 2.61
CA SER A 52 4.31 5.52 1.64
C SER A 52 4.28 7.03 1.76
N ALA A 53 3.11 7.63 1.98
CA ALA A 53 2.98 9.06 2.22
C ALA A 53 3.77 9.49 3.47
N PHE A 54 3.58 8.79 4.59
CA PHE A 54 4.28 9.11 5.84
C PHE A 54 5.79 8.86 5.78
N LEU A 55 6.22 7.81 5.08
CA LEU A 55 7.65 7.51 4.89
C LEU A 55 8.33 8.51 3.95
N LYS A 56 7.59 9.04 2.96
CA LYS A 56 8.08 10.13 2.12
C LYS A 56 8.32 11.36 3.01
N ASP A 57 7.37 11.75 3.84
CA ASP A 57 7.52 12.93 4.70
C ASP A 57 8.61 12.75 5.79
N LEU A 58 9.17 11.55 5.96
CA LEU A 58 10.17 11.25 7.00
C LEU A 58 11.57 11.83 6.70
N HIS A 59 11.98 11.80 5.43
CA HIS A 59 13.26 12.40 5.00
C HIS A 59 13.15 13.92 4.76
N ASP A 60 11.92 14.42 4.58
CA ASP A 60 11.61 15.83 4.34
C ASP A 60 11.35 16.63 5.63
N VAL A 61 11.27 15.98 6.81
CA VAL A 61 10.91 16.61 8.11
C VAL A 61 11.65 17.90 8.41
N ASP A 62 12.95 17.96 8.13
CA ASP A 62 13.76 19.12 8.49
C ASP A 62 13.43 20.32 7.59
N GLY A 63 13.15 20.06 6.31
CA GLY A 63 12.63 21.07 5.37
C GLY A 63 11.20 21.47 5.74
N ASP A 64 10.32 20.52 6.04
CA ASP A 64 8.94 20.81 6.46
C ASP A 64 8.91 21.74 7.68
N LYS A 65 9.78 21.52 8.67
CA LYS A 65 9.92 22.42 9.83
C LYS A 65 10.35 23.82 9.44
N GLU A 66 11.33 23.95 8.54
CA GLU A 66 11.84 25.24 8.08
C GLU A 66 10.75 26.06 7.36
N PHE A 67 9.92 25.39 6.55
CA PHE A 67 8.82 26.02 5.81
C PHE A 67 7.50 26.10 6.60
N GLY A 68 7.48 25.67 7.86
CA GLY A 68 6.28 25.69 8.71
C GLY A 68 5.16 24.73 8.25
N ILE A 69 5.52 23.65 7.54
CA ILE A 69 4.59 22.61 7.09
C ILE A 69 4.41 21.60 8.21
N GLU A 70 3.17 21.45 8.68
CA GLU A 70 2.85 20.55 9.78
C GLU A 70 2.53 19.12 9.32
N THR A 71 3.53 18.34 8.92
CA THR A 71 3.37 16.90 8.64
C THR A 71 3.30 16.06 9.92
N LEU A 72 2.81 14.81 9.81
CA LEU A 72 2.69 13.91 10.96
C LEU A 72 4.06 13.64 11.62
N SER A 73 5.10 13.53 10.80
CA SER A 73 6.50 13.32 11.21
C SER A 73 7.09 14.56 11.91
N VAL A 74 6.62 15.77 11.58
CA VAL A 74 6.93 17.01 12.32
C VAL A 74 6.24 17.01 13.69
N LYS A 75 4.95 16.63 13.77
CA LYS A 75 4.17 16.66 15.03
C LYS A 75 4.55 15.57 16.02
N LEU A 76 4.74 14.33 15.54
CA LEU A 76 4.95 13.15 16.38
C LEU A 76 6.41 12.68 16.44
N GLY A 77 7.26 13.19 15.54
CA GLY A 77 8.66 12.80 15.39
C GLY A 77 8.88 11.63 14.42
N LYS A 78 10.08 11.58 13.81
CA LYS A 78 10.49 10.56 12.83
C LYS A 78 10.29 9.13 13.36
N GLU A 79 10.66 8.87 14.61
CA GLU A 79 10.62 7.52 15.20
C GLU A 79 9.22 6.94 15.37
N ARG A 80 8.28 7.71 15.92
CA ARG A 80 6.91 7.23 16.13
C ARG A 80 6.22 6.95 14.80
N VAL A 81 6.39 7.85 13.83
CA VAL A 81 5.80 7.72 12.49
C VAL A 81 6.44 6.57 11.71
N PHE A 82 7.74 6.38 11.82
CA PHE A 82 8.44 5.25 11.23
C PHE A 82 7.87 3.90 11.70
N TRP A 83 7.81 3.70 13.02
CA TRP A 83 7.32 2.44 13.58
C TRP A 83 5.83 2.24 13.31
N LEU A 84 5.02 3.31 13.32
CA LEU A 84 3.62 3.25 12.88
C LEU A 84 3.52 2.66 11.45
N CYS A 85 4.34 3.14 10.52
CA CYS A 85 4.36 2.62 9.14
C CYS A 85 4.79 1.16 9.10
N VAL A 86 5.85 0.79 9.82
CA VAL A 86 6.33 -0.60 9.89
C VAL A 86 5.25 -1.53 10.42
N TYR A 87 4.59 -1.19 11.53
CA TYR A 87 3.51 -2.00 12.09
C TYR A 87 2.31 -2.12 11.15
N MET A 88 1.90 -1.01 10.54
CA MET A 88 0.79 -1.01 9.59
C MET A 88 1.07 -1.92 8.39
N LEU A 89 2.27 -1.87 7.83
CA LEU A 89 2.69 -2.74 6.73
C LEU A 89 2.84 -4.21 7.19
N SER A 90 3.39 -4.46 8.37
CA SER A 90 3.45 -5.81 8.94
C SER A 90 2.08 -6.44 9.12
N ILE A 91 1.09 -5.67 9.60
CA ILE A 91 -0.30 -6.12 9.73
C ILE A 91 -0.89 -6.41 8.35
N ALA A 92 -0.66 -5.55 7.35
CA ALA A 92 -1.14 -5.77 5.99
C ALA A 92 -0.58 -7.07 5.39
N TYR A 93 0.73 -7.31 5.52
CA TYR A 93 1.33 -8.58 5.08
C TYR A 93 0.77 -9.79 5.85
N GLY A 94 0.60 -9.69 7.16
CA GLY A 94 0.00 -10.74 7.97
C GLY A 94 -1.43 -11.07 7.53
N ALA A 95 -2.24 -10.05 7.27
CA ALA A 95 -3.60 -10.22 6.75
C ALA A 95 -3.59 -10.92 5.37
N ALA A 96 -2.66 -10.56 4.48
CA ALA A 96 -2.51 -11.22 3.18
C ALA A 96 -2.12 -12.70 3.30
N VAL A 97 -1.27 -13.06 4.27
CA VAL A 97 -0.94 -14.46 4.57
C VAL A 97 -2.19 -15.22 5.03
N VAL A 98 -2.98 -14.66 5.94
CA VAL A 98 -4.21 -15.29 6.44
C VAL A 98 -5.23 -15.48 5.31
N VAL A 99 -5.45 -14.45 4.49
CA VAL A 99 -6.34 -14.53 3.33
C VAL A 99 -5.84 -15.56 2.32
N GLY A 100 -4.54 -15.54 1.98
CA GLY A 100 -3.93 -16.51 1.08
C GLY A 100 -4.03 -17.96 1.58
N ALA A 101 -3.91 -18.18 2.89
CA ALA A 101 -4.06 -19.48 3.51
C ALA A 101 -5.48 -20.09 3.35
N SER A 102 -6.49 -19.24 3.17
CA SER A 102 -7.88 -19.67 2.94
C SER A 102 -8.16 -20.16 1.50
N SER A 103 -7.22 -19.96 0.57
CA SER A 103 -7.36 -20.40 -0.83
C SER A 103 -7.52 -21.93 -0.95
N SER A 104 -8.41 -22.38 -1.85
CA SER A 104 -8.54 -23.80 -2.21
C SER A 104 -7.49 -24.27 -3.24
N ILE A 105 -6.86 -23.34 -3.97
CA ILE A 105 -5.76 -23.64 -4.89
C ILE A 105 -4.44 -23.71 -4.11
N LEU A 106 -3.79 -24.87 -4.14
CA LEU A 106 -2.51 -25.10 -3.44
C LEU A 106 -1.41 -24.16 -3.93
N LEU A 107 -1.27 -23.99 -5.25
CA LEU A 107 -0.25 -23.11 -5.82
C LEU A 107 -0.45 -21.66 -5.36
N SER A 108 -1.65 -21.11 -5.51
CA SER A 108 -1.96 -19.73 -5.08
C SER A 108 -1.79 -19.54 -3.58
N LYS A 109 -2.13 -20.56 -2.78
CA LYS A 109 -1.89 -20.59 -1.34
C LYS A 109 -0.40 -20.47 -1.01
N LEU A 110 0.43 -21.34 -1.58
CA LEU A 110 1.87 -21.36 -1.32
C LEU A 110 2.54 -20.07 -1.80
N LEU A 111 2.24 -19.61 -3.01
CA LEU A 111 2.80 -18.37 -3.54
C LEU A 111 2.46 -17.18 -2.64
N THR A 112 1.18 -17.01 -2.29
CA THR A 112 0.74 -15.87 -1.46
C THR A 112 1.39 -15.90 -0.08
N ILE A 113 1.39 -17.05 0.59
CA ILE A 113 1.99 -17.19 1.93
C ILE A 113 3.49 -16.92 1.87
N ILE A 114 4.22 -17.61 0.98
CA ILE A 114 5.69 -17.51 0.92
C ILE A 114 6.10 -16.09 0.55
N SER A 115 5.48 -15.50 -0.47
CA SER A 115 5.85 -14.15 -0.93
C SER A 115 5.59 -13.09 0.13
N HIS A 116 4.43 -13.10 0.79
CA HIS A 116 4.13 -12.10 1.84
C HIS A 116 4.95 -12.33 3.12
N CYS A 117 5.30 -13.58 3.46
CA CYS A 117 6.24 -13.86 4.55
C CYS A 117 7.66 -13.34 4.26
N ILE A 118 8.15 -13.49 3.02
CA ILE A 118 9.44 -12.94 2.61
C ILE A 118 9.43 -11.41 2.69
N LEU A 119 8.36 -10.77 2.21
CA LEU A 119 8.22 -9.32 2.26
C LEU A 119 8.13 -8.80 3.69
N ALA A 120 7.33 -9.44 4.55
CA ALA A 120 7.23 -9.09 5.97
C ALA A 120 8.56 -9.25 6.70
N SER A 121 9.28 -10.35 6.44
CA SER A 121 10.61 -10.60 7.02
C SER A 121 11.62 -9.55 6.55
N SER A 122 11.61 -9.23 5.25
CA SER A 122 12.49 -8.22 4.66
C SER A 122 12.22 -6.82 5.23
N LEU A 123 10.94 -6.46 5.38
CA LEU A 123 10.50 -5.23 6.04
C LEU A 123 11.07 -5.14 7.45
N TRP A 124 10.85 -6.18 8.26
CA TRP A 124 11.28 -6.18 9.66
C TRP A 124 12.80 -6.15 9.81
N LEU A 125 13.52 -6.90 8.97
CA LEU A 125 14.98 -6.93 8.96
C LEU A 125 15.56 -5.56 8.62
N ARG A 126 15.07 -4.94 7.54
CA ARG A 126 15.54 -3.61 7.10
C ARG A 126 15.14 -2.52 8.08
N ALA A 127 13.95 -2.60 8.67
CA ALA A 127 13.48 -1.58 9.61
C ALA A 127 14.42 -1.42 10.81
N ARG A 128 15.01 -2.52 11.29
CA ARG A 128 15.96 -2.53 12.41
C ARG A 128 17.31 -1.87 12.09
N THR A 129 17.63 -1.67 10.82
CA THR A 129 18.91 -1.07 10.38
C THR A 129 18.77 0.38 9.95
N VAL A 130 17.55 0.95 9.98
CA VAL A 130 17.32 2.33 9.57
C VAL A 130 17.86 3.29 10.62
N ASP A 131 18.69 4.23 10.17
CA ASP A 131 19.15 5.37 10.96
C ASP A 131 18.22 6.56 10.68
N LEU A 132 17.35 6.86 11.63
CA LEU A 132 16.37 7.94 11.50
C LEU A 132 16.97 9.35 11.56
N SER A 133 18.24 9.48 11.95
CA SER A 133 18.97 10.75 11.88
C SER A 133 19.51 11.04 10.48
N SER A 134 19.56 10.03 9.60
CA SER A 134 20.08 10.13 8.24
C SER A 134 18.96 10.18 7.20
N ASN A 135 18.86 11.31 6.48
CA ASN A 135 17.91 11.46 5.37
C ASN A 135 18.17 10.46 4.23
N THR A 136 19.44 10.10 3.99
CA THR A 136 19.80 9.06 3.02
C THR A 136 19.28 7.69 3.45
N SER A 137 19.39 7.35 4.75
CA SER A 137 18.93 6.07 5.28
C SER A 137 17.40 5.94 5.22
N THR A 138 16.68 7.00 5.64
CA THR A 138 15.21 7.06 5.56
C THR A 138 14.69 7.05 4.13
N PHE A 139 15.31 7.80 3.21
CA PHE A 139 14.96 7.78 1.79
C PHE A 139 15.22 6.40 1.15
N SER A 140 16.34 5.75 1.48
CA SER A 140 16.63 4.39 1.02
C SER A 140 15.57 3.39 1.48
N PHE A 141 15.12 3.49 2.73
CA PHE A 141 14.03 2.68 3.25
C PHE A 141 12.69 2.98 2.54
N TYR A 142 12.35 4.25 2.32
CA TYR A 142 11.18 4.66 1.52
C TYR A 142 11.21 4.04 0.12
N MET A 143 12.34 4.11 -0.59
CA MET A 143 12.49 3.51 -1.92
C MET A 143 12.37 1.97 -1.89
N PHE A 144 12.82 1.33 -0.81
CA PHE A 144 12.59 -0.09 -0.60
C PHE A 144 11.09 -0.41 -0.47
N ILE A 145 10.34 0.36 0.32
CA ILE A 145 8.88 0.19 0.47
C ILE A 145 8.15 0.45 -0.85
N TRP A 146 8.56 1.47 -1.60
CA TRP A 146 7.98 1.76 -2.91
C TRP A 146 8.11 0.57 -3.87
N LYS A 147 9.32 -0.03 -3.96
CA LYS A 147 9.54 -1.25 -4.76
C LYS A 147 8.75 -2.46 -4.23
N ALA A 148 8.65 -2.61 -2.91
CA ALA A 148 7.86 -3.68 -2.31
C ALA A 148 6.37 -3.54 -2.63
N SER A 149 5.85 -2.31 -2.69
CA SER A 149 4.48 -2.02 -3.10
C SER A 149 4.20 -2.53 -4.52
N ASP A 150 5.09 -2.27 -5.47
CA ASP A 150 4.95 -2.76 -6.85
C ASP A 150 4.92 -4.30 -6.91
N CYS A 151 5.78 -4.97 -6.13
CA CYS A 151 5.76 -6.43 -6.01
C CYS A 151 4.43 -6.95 -5.45
N THR A 152 3.89 -6.31 -4.40
CA THR A 152 2.61 -6.73 -3.80
C THR A 152 1.42 -6.56 -4.75
N TYR A 153 1.45 -5.53 -5.60
CA TYR A 153 0.41 -5.32 -6.60
C TYR A 153 0.32 -6.51 -7.56
N ILE A 154 1.46 -7.03 -8.02
CA ILE A 154 1.51 -8.21 -8.89
C ILE A 154 1.04 -9.47 -8.15
N LEU A 155 1.51 -9.67 -6.91
CA LEU A 155 1.16 -10.84 -6.10
C LEU A 155 -0.33 -10.93 -5.77
N ASN A 156 -0.97 -9.80 -5.51
CA ASN A 156 -2.40 -9.76 -5.18
C ASN A 156 -3.32 -10.01 -6.39
N GLN A 157 -2.77 -10.14 -7.61
CA GLN A 157 -3.51 -10.52 -8.82
C GLN A 157 -3.50 -12.04 -9.08
N ILE A 158 -2.83 -12.84 -8.22
CA ILE A 158 -2.78 -14.29 -8.38
C ILE A 158 -4.22 -14.86 -8.26
N PRO A 159 -4.68 -15.71 -9.20
CA PRO A 159 -6.02 -16.27 -9.16
C PRO A 159 -6.22 -17.15 -7.92
N HIS A 160 -7.35 -17.00 -7.24
CA HIS A 160 -7.75 -17.85 -6.11
C HIS A 160 -9.14 -18.45 -6.40
N ALA A 161 -9.33 -19.75 -6.21
CA ALA A 161 -10.56 -20.46 -6.59
C ALA A 161 -11.71 -20.38 -5.56
N SER A 162 -11.57 -19.61 -4.49
CA SER A 162 -12.59 -19.48 -3.45
C SER A 162 -13.21 -18.09 -3.49
N SER A 163 -14.55 -18.03 -3.46
CA SER A 163 -15.42 -16.84 -3.33
C SER A 163 -15.18 -15.98 -2.08
N ILE A 164 -14.11 -16.24 -1.34
CA ILE A 164 -13.55 -15.44 -0.26
C ILE A 164 -12.63 -14.33 -0.83
N ILE A 165 -12.29 -14.43 -2.11
CA ILE A 165 -11.65 -13.39 -2.92
C ILE A 165 -12.72 -12.93 -3.93
#